data_AF-L8JZ76-F1
#
_entry.id   AF-L8JZ76-F1
#
_cell.length_a   1.000
_cell.length_b   1.000
_cell.length_c   1.000
_cell.angle_alpha   90.00
_cell.angle_beta   90.00
_cell.angle_gamma   90.00
#
_symmetry.space_group_name_H-M   'P 1'
#
loop_
_entity.id
_entity.type
_entity.pdbx_description
1 polymer ?
#
loop_
_entity_poly.entity_id
_entity_poly.type
_entity_poly.pdbx_seq_one_letter_code
_entity_poly.pdbx_strand_id
1 'polypeptide(L)' 'MELFINLSLAVTALCILLMIIGLYKPWVMLWWEDTQNRKKVIKVYGTAGMLFLALYYVLTYLAGV' A
#
# COMPACT_ATOMS: atom_id res chain seq x y z
N MET A 1 2.78 -20.16 -6.45
CA MET A 1 2.09 -18.90 -6.79
C MET A 1 1.32 -18.34 -5.60
N GLU A 2 0.63 -19.17 -4.84
CA GLU A 2 -0.04 -18.82 -3.57
C GLU A 2 0.72 -17.87 -2.64
N LEU A 3 2.02 -18.13 -2.38
CA LEU A 3 2.83 -17.25 -1.53
C LEU A 3 2.87 -15.80 -2.05
N PHE A 4 3.03 -15.60 -3.36
CA PHE A 4 3.09 -14.27 -3.97
C PHE A 4 1.74 -13.55 -3.91
N ILE A 5 0.64 -14.29 -4.11
CA ILE A 5 -0.72 -13.77 -3.98
C ILE A 5 -0.95 -13.28 -2.55
N ASN A 6 -0.66 -14.13 -1.55
CA ASN A 6 -0.82 -13.77 -0.14
C ASN A 6 0.07 -12.61 0.28
N LEU A 7 1.32 -12.55 -0.20
CA LEU A 7 2.23 -11.43 0.03
C LEU A 7 1.69 -10.14 -0.58
N SER A 8 1.20 -10.15 -1.83
CA SER A 8 0.65 -8.95 -2.48
C SER A 8 -0.58 -8.39 -1.73
N LEU A 9 -1.44 -9.27 -1.21
CA LEU A 9 -2.59 -8.90 -0.40
C LEU A 9 -2.16 -8.35 0.97
N ALA A 10 -1.19 -8.99 1.63
CA ALA A 10 -0.64 -8.52 2.91
C ALA A 10 0.03 -7.14 2.78
N VAL A 11 0.79 -6.90 1.70
CA VAL A 11 1.40 -5.59 1.42
C VAL A 11 0.31 -4.54 1.15
N THR A 12 -0.73 -4.88 0.40
CA THR A 12 -1.87 -3.98 0.18
C THR A 12 -2.53 -3.58 1.51
N ALA A 13 -2.81 -4.55 2.37
CA ALA A 13 -3.37 -4.29 3.70
C ALA A 13 -2.45 -3.40 4.55
N LEU A 14 -1.14 -3.66 4.51
CA LEU A 14 -0.14 -2.86 5.22
C LEU A 14 -0.09 -1.42 4.67
N CYS A 15 -0.15 -1.20 3.36
CA CYS A 15 -0.24 0.13 2.77
C CYS A 15 -1.48 0.90 3.25
N ILE A 16 -2.64 0.24 3.34
CA ILE A 16 -3.87 0.85 3.86
C ILE A 16 -3.70 1.22 5.33
N LEU A 17 -3.14 0.34 6.16
CA LEU A 17 -2.88 0.62 7.58
C LEU A 17 -1.92 1.80 7.75
N LEU A 18 -0.80 1.83 7.01
CA LEU A 18 0.16 2.93 7.05
C LEU A 18 -0.45 4.24 6.54
N MET A 19 -1.32 4.19 5.53
CA MET A 19 -2.07 5.36 5.08
C MET A 19 -2.96 5.92 6.19
N ILE A 20 -3.69 5.07 6.92
CA ILE A 20 -4.54 5.49 8.04
C ILE A 20 -3.68 6.14 9.14
N ILE A 21 -2.56 5.52 9.49
CA ILE A 21 -1.62 6.06 10.48
C ILE A 21 -1.08 7.42 10.02
N GLY A 22 -0.67 7.55 8.77
CA GLY A 22 -0.14 8.78 8.20
C GLY A 22 -1.19 9.87 8.01
N LEU A 23 -2.46 9.53 7.84
CA LEU A 23 -3.56 10.50 7.84
C LEU A 23 -3.78 11.12 9.22
N TYR A 24 -3.56 10.35 10.29
CA TYR A 24 -3.59 10.87 11.67
C TYR A 24 -2.31 11.64 12.02
N LYS A 25 -1.14 11.05 11.75
CA LYS A 25 0.18 11.61 12.05
C LYS A 25 1.11 11.50 10.84
N PRO A 26 1.09 12.47 9.91
CA PRO A 26 1.85 12.38 8.67
C PRO A 26 3.36 12.29 8.90
N TRP A 27 3.90 12.96 9.93
CA TRP A 27 5.34 12.93 10.25
C TRP A 27 5.89 11.55 10.60
N VAL A 28 5.06 10.65 11.10
CA VAL A 28 5.50 9.27 11.41
C VAL A 28 5.73 8.51 10.10
N MET A 29 4.86 8.74 9.12
CA MET A 29 4.88 8.03 7.84
C MET A 29 5.73 8.73 6.77
N LEU A 30 5.94 10.03 6.87
CA LEU A 30 6.73 10.81 5.92
C LEU A 30 8.00 11.36 6.59
N TRP A 31 8.56 10.64 7.58
CA TRP A 31 9.72 11.07 8.38
C TRP A 31 10.98 11.43 7.56
N TRP A 32 11.07 10.95 6.33
CA TRP A 32 12.15 11.25 5.38
C TRP A 32 11.93 12.53 4.56
N GLU A 33 10.75 13.14 4.61
CA GLU A 33 10.37 14.27 3.77
C GLU A 33 10.38 15.58 4.57
N ASP A 34 10.84 16.68 3.98
CA ASP A 34 10.84 17.98 4.68
C ASP A 34 9.41 18.54 4.88
N THR A 35 8.47 18.16 4.01
CA THR A 35 7.08 18.66 4.03
C THR A 35 6.07 17.56 4.31
N GLN A 36 5.52 17.61 5.52
CA GLN A 36 4.56 16.65 6.04
C GLN A 36 3.14 16.98 5.56
N ASN A 37 2.67 16.32 4.50
CA ASN A 37 1.34 16.56 3.93
C ASN A 37 0.49 15.29 3.86
N ARG A 38 -0.73 15.34 4.38
CA ARG A 38 -1.72 14.25 4.32
C ARG A 38 -2.05 13.85 2.89
N LYS A 39 -2.10 14.80 1.94
CA LYS A 39 -2.27 14.49 0.51
C LYS A 39 -1.12 13.66 -0.03
N LYS A 40 0.11 13.91 0.43
CA LYS A 40 1.30 13.15 0.04
C LYS A 40 1.27 11.75 0.65
N VAL A 41 0.80 11.58 1.88
CA VAL A 41 0.53 10.25 2.48
C VAL A 41 -0.42 9.44 1.61
N ILE A 42 -1.59 10.02 1.25
CA ILE A 42 -2.55 9.33 0.37
C ILE A 42 -1.90 9.00 -0.98
N LYS A 43 -1.13 9.93 -1.55
CA LYS A 43 -0.47 9.70 -2.83
C LYS A 43 0.55 8.57 -2.75
N VAL A 44 1.41 8.52 -1.74
CA VAL A 44 2.46 7.49 -1.61
C VAL A 44 1.84 6.14 -1.26
N TYR A 45 1.13 6.06 -0.13
CA TYR A 45 0.61 4.78 0.37
C TYR A 45 -0.62 4.30 -0.41
N GLY A 46 -1.44 5.21 -0.92
CA GLY A 46 -2.58 4.87 -1.77
C GLY A 46 -2.16 4.40 -3.16
N THR A 47 -1.15 5.01 -3.80
CA THR A 47 -0.66 4.49 -5.09
C THR A 47 0.08 3.17 -4.92
N ALA A 48 0.90 3.02 -3.88
CA ALA A 48 1.53 1.74 -3.56
C ALA A 48 0.48 0.65 -3.29
N GLY A 49 -0.52 0.92 -2.45
CA GLY A 49 -1.61 -0.02 -2.17
C GLY A 49 -2.40 -0.40 -3.42
N MET A 50 -2.73 0.57 -4.29
CA MET A 50 -3.40 0.28 -5.56
C MET A 50 -2.54 -0.57 -6.51
N LEU A 51 -1.23 -0.32 -6.57
CA LEU A 51 -0.31 -1.12 -7.39
C LEU A 51 -0.23 -2.56 -6.91
N PHE A 52 -0.10 -2.79 -5.60
CA PHE A 52 -0.07 -4.15 -5.04
C PHE A 52 -1.43 -4.86 -5.13
N LEU A 53 -2.54 -4.12 -5.06
CA LEU A 53 -3.87 -4.66 -5.29
C LEU A 53 -4.05 -5.08 -6.76
N ALA A 54 -3.58 -4.27 -7.72
CA ALA A 54 -3.58 -4.65 -9.13
C ALA A 54 -2.70 -5.89 -9.37
N LEU A 55 -1.53 -5.94 -8.74
CA LEU A 55 -0.64 -7.11 -8.78
C LEU A 55 -1.33 -8.36 -8.23
N TYR A 56 -2.06 -8.25 -7.12
CA TYR A 56 -2.86 -9.34 -6.56
C TYR A 56 -3.82 -9.92 -7.60
N TYR A 57 -4.63 -9.07 -8.24
CA TYR A 57 -5.58 -9.54 -9.26
C TYR A 57 -4.90 -10.20 -10.45
N VAL A 58 -3.78 -9.65 -10.92
CA VAL A 58 -2.99 -10.24 -12.02
C VAL A 58 -2.46 -11.61 -11.63
N LEU A 59 -1.88 -11.75 -10.43
CA LEU A 59 -1.34 -13.02 -9.95
C LEU A 59 -2.44 -14.07 -9.73
N THR A 60 -3.58 -13.68 -9.18
CA THR A 60 -4.74 -14.56 -9.01
C THR A 60 -5.28 -15.04 -10.36
N TYR A 61 -5.42 -14.13 -11.33
CA TYR A 61 -5.84 -14.48 -12.69
C TYR A 61 -4.86 -15.46 -13.36
N LEU A 62 -3.55 -15.22 -13.26
CA LEU A 62 -2.52 -16.11 -13.80
C LEU A 62 -2.47 -17.47 -13.08
N ALA A 63 -2.84 -17.52 -11.80
CA ALA A 63 -2.91 -18.76 -11.03
C ALA A 63 -4.16 -19.59 -11.36
N GLY A 64 -5.16 -18.99 -12.01
CA GLY A 64 -6.44 -19.67 -12.30
C GLY A 64 -7.27 -19.94 -11.06
N VAL A 65 -7.05 -19.16 -9.99
CA VAL A 65 -7.77 -19.20 -8.71
C VAL A 65 -8.87 -18.14 -8.69
#